data_AF-A0AAV5ECU7-F1
#
_entry.id   AF-A0AAV5ECU7-F1
#
_cell.length_a   1.000
_cell.length_b   1.000
_cell.length_c   1.000
_cell.angle_alpha   90.00
_cell.angle_beta   90.00
_cell.angle_gamma   90.00
#
_symmetry.space_group_name_H-M   'P 1'
#
loop_
_entity.id
_entity.type
_entity.pdbx_description
1 polymer ?
#
loop_
_entity_poly.entity_id
_entity_poly.type
_entity_poly.pdbx_seq_one_letter_code
_entity_poly.pdbx_strand_id
1 'polypeptide(L)'
;MMKVQRAIKEKKECFKRLHLDKSATNIEGYKIAKRAAKRAVSVAKGQAYDNLYQRLGTKEGEKDIYRMARIRERKTRDINQIKCIKDGVDRLLVRDEEIKDRWREYFDKLFNGEEEGPILELDDSFDDNNRRFVRKNSGDRDRGSFEEDEEW
;
A
#
# COMPACT_ATOMS: atom_id res chain seq x y z
N MET A 1 -9.84 19.88 8.85
CA MET A 1 -10.33 18.50 9.06
C MET A 1 -11.70 18.19 8.42
N MET A 2 -12.74 19.02 8.65
CA MET A 2 -14.11 18.74 8.15
C MET A 2 -14.26 18.56 6.63
N LYS A 3 -13.45 19.24 5.81
CA LYS A 3 -13.52 19.14 4.34
C LYS A 3 -13.18 17.73 3.83
N VAL A 4 -12.14 17.09 4.39
CA VAL A 4 -11.73 15.73 3.99
C VAL A 4 -12.78 14.71 4.39
N GLN A 5 -13.23 14.75 5.64
CA GLN A 5 -14.23 13.81 6.15
C GLN A 5 -15.53 13.88 5.34
N ARG A 6 -15.99 15.10 5.00
CA ARG A 6 -17.15 15.31 4.15
C ARG A 6 -16.97 14.72 2.75
N ALA A 7 -15.85 15.01 2.09
CA ALA A 7 -15.60 14.50 0.74
C ALA A 7 -15.48 12.96 0.71
N ILE A 8 -14.90 12.36 1.76
CA ILE A 8 -14.81 10.91 1.90
C ILE A 8 -16.20 10.29 2.16
N LYS A 9 -17.02 10.92 3.00
CA LYS A 9 -18.41 10.48 3.23
C LYS A 9 -19.22 10.53 1.93
N GLU A 10 -19.14 11.64 1.20
CA GLU A 10 -19.84 11.79 -0.08
C GLU A 10 -19.40 10.74 -1.11
N LYS A 11 -18.09 10.52 -1.25
CA LYS A 11 -17.55 9.46 -2.11
C LYS A 11 -18.12 8.08 -1.73
N LYS A 12 -18.21 7.77 -0.42
CA LYS A 12 -18.77 6.50 0.07
C LYS A 12 -20.26 6.38 -0.26
N GLU A 13 -21.05 7.43 -0.08
CA GLU A 13 -22.47 7.43 -0.42
C GLU A 13 -22.70 7.28 -1.93
N CYS A 14 -21.95 8.00 -2.77
CA CYS A 14 -22.01 7.80 -4.22
C CYS A 14 -21.60 6.38 -4.64
N PHE A 15 -20.64 5.76 -3.93
CA PHE A 15 -20.26 4.37 -4.19
C PHE A 15 -21.39 3.39 -3.87
N LYS A 16 -22.11 3.60 -2.76
CA LYS A 16 -23.30 2.80 -2.42
C LYS A 16 -24.38 2.93 -3.49
N ARG A 17 -24.69 4.16 -3.94
CA ARG A 17 -25.66 4.41 -5.02
C ARG A 17 -25.25 3.72 -6.32
N LEU A 18 -23.98 3.85 -6.71
CA LEU A 18 -23.42 3.17 -7.88
C LEU A 18 -23.52 1.64 -7.80
N HIS A 19 -23.37 1.07 -6.61
CA HIS A 19 -23.46 -0.37 -6.42
C HIS A 19 -24.90 -0.89 -6.53
N LEU A 20 -25.88 -0.09 -6.11
CA LEU A 20 -27.31 -0.40 -6.22
C LEU A 20 -27.84 -0.19 -7.65
N ASP A 21 -27.46 0.91 -8.27
CA ASP A 21 -27.89 1.29 -9.62
C ASP A 21 -26.69 1.80 -10.42
N LYS A 22 -26.35 1.06 -11.49
CA LYS A 22 -25.23 1.36 -12.38
C LYS A 22 -25.59 2.34 -13.50
N SER A 23 -26.62 3.16 -13.31
CA SER A 23 -26.98 4.23 -14.23
C SER A 23 -25.80 5.18 -14.52
N ALA A 24 -25.80 5.77 -15.72
CA ALA A 24 -24.77 6.73 -16.15
C ALA A 24 -24.62 7.90 -15.15
N THR A 25 -25.74 8.36 -14.58
CA THR A 25 -25.77 9.41 -13.56
C THR A 25 -25.02 9.01 -12.29
N ASN A 26 -25.22 7.79 -11.78
CA ASN A 26 -24.51 7.32 -10.58
C ASN A 26 -23.02 7.07 -10.84
N ILE A 27 -22.68 6.60 -12.05
CA ILE A 27 -21.29 6.45 -12.49
C ILE A 27 -20.59 7.82 -12.47
N GLU A 28 -21.19 8.84 -13.07
CA GLU A 28 -20.58 10.18 -13.13
C GLU A 28 -20.54 10.84 -11.75
N GLY A 29 -21.60 10.73 -10.96
CA GLY A 29 -21.64 11.23 -9.59
C GLY A 29 -20.51 10.64 -8.72
N TYR A 30 -20.27 9.33 -8.82
CA TYR A 30 -19.15 8.68 -8.14
C TYR A 30 -17.79 9.18 -8.63
N LYS A 31 -17.58 9.35 -9.95
CA LYS A 31 -16.31 9.86 -10.50
C LYS A 31 -16.00 11.26 -9.97
N ILE A 32 -16.99 12.15 -9.95
CA ILE A 32 -16.85 13.51 -9.41
C ILE A 32 -16.50 13.46 -7.91
N ALA A 33 -17.26 12.70 -7.11
CA ALA A 33 -17.02 12.59 -5.68
C ALA A 33 -15.65 11.95 -5.36
N LYS A 34 -15.22 10.96 -6.15
CA LYS A 34 -13.89 10.34 -6.05
C LYS A 34 -12.78 11.35 -6.32
N ARG A 35 -12.88 12.15 -7.37
CA ARG A 35 -11.91 13.22 -7.69
C ARG A 35 -11.88 14.29 -6.60
N ALA A 36 -13.04 14.72 -6.11
CA ALA A 36 -13.15 15.69 -5.02
C ALA A 36 -12.51 15.19 -3.72
N ALA A 37 -12.74 13.92 -3.35
CA ALA A 37 -12.10 13.29 -2.22
C ALA A 37 -10.58 13.21 -2.38
N LYS A 38 -10.08 12.82 -3.56
CA LYS A 38 -8.63 12.80 -3.86
C LYS A 38 -8.01 14.19 -3.66
N ARG A 39 -8.62 15.23 -4.23
CA ARG A 39 -8.15 16.62 -4.07
C ARG A 39 -8.16 17.08 -2.62
N ALA A 40 -9.25 16.85 -1.89
CA ALA A 40 -9.35 17.24 -0.49
C ALA A 40 -8.26 16.58 0.37
N VAL A 41 -8.01 15.29 0.14
CA VAL A 41 -6.93 14.56 0.83
C VAL A 41 -5.56 15.10 0.43
N SER A 42 -5.32 15.39 -0.85
CA SER A 42 -4.05 15.94 -1.33
C SER A 42 -3.74 17.27 -0.66
N VAL A 43 -4.70 18.20 -0.66
CA VAL A 43 -4.55 19.52 -0.02
C VAL A 43 -4.28 19.38 1.47
N ALA A 44 -5.04 18.53 2.17
CA ALA A 44 -4.84 18.34 3.61
C ALA A 44 -3.48 17.71 3.93
N LYS A 45 -2.98 16.80 3.07
CA LYS A 45 -1.64 16.22 3.21
C LYS A 45 -0.55 17.25 2.97
N GLY A 46 -0.66 18.05 1.90
CA GLY A 46 0.27 19.14 1.60
C GLY A 46 0.39 20.08 2.79
N GLN A 47 -0.74 20.59 3.28
CA GLN A 47 -0.80 21.44 4.47
C GLN A 47 -0.16 20.79 5.71
N ALA A 48 -0.36 19.49 5.92
CA ALA A 48 0.26 18.79 7.04
C ALA A 48 1.79 18.68 6.89
N TYR A 49 2.29 18.47 5.68
CA TYR A 49 3.73 18.46 5.39
C TYR A 49 4.34 19.85 5.49
N ASP A 50 3.68 20.89 4.97
CA ASP A 50 4.14 22.27 5.08
C ASP A 50 4.32 22.67 6.56
N ASN A 51 3.30 22.39 7.39
CA ASN A 51 3.36 22.62 8.83
C ASN A 51 4.48 21.82 9.51
N LEU A 52 4.71 20.58 9.06
CA LEU A 52 5.82 19.76 9.56
C LEU A 52 7.16 20.43 9.22
N TYR A 53 7.40 20.80 7.96
CA TYR A 53 8.66 21.41 7.55
C TYR A 53 8.94 22.73 8.24
N GLN A 54 7.91 23.56 8.45
CA GLN A 54 8.03 24.77 9.26
C GLN A 54 8.48 24.45 10.70
N ARG A 55 7.88 23.43 11.34
CA ARG A 55 8.26 23.02 12.69
C ARG A 55 9.68 22.46 12.75
N LEU A 56 10.12 21.72 11.74
CA LEU A 56 11.48 21.16 11.69
C LEU A 56 12.58 22.23 11.68
N GLY A 57 12.27 23.45 11.23
CA GLY A 57 13.17 24.60 11.30
C GLY A 57 13.33 25.21 12.69
N THR A 58 12.54 24.77 13.69
CA THR A 58 12.64 25.26 15.08
C THR A 58 13.46 24.33 15.96
N LYS A 59 13.96 24.82 17.10
CA LYS A 59 14.72 24.00 18.06
C LYS A 59 13.91 22.81 18.60
N GLU A 60 12.60 22.99 18.74
CA GLU A 60 11.68 21.94 19.16
C GLU A 60 11.49 20.87 18.07
N GLY A 61 11.61 21.25 16.79
CA GLY A 61 11.53 20.38 15.63
C GLY A 61 12.72 19.42 15.46
N GLU A 62 13.88 19.72 16.05
CA GLU A 62 15.07 18.87 15.95
C GLU A 62 14.80 17.45 16.47
N LYS A 63 14.08 17.32 17.60
CA LYS A 63 13.67 16.02 18.17
C LYS A 63 12.77 15.23 17.22
N ASP A 64 11.95 15.91 16.43
CA ASP A 64 11.05 15.28 15.47
C ASP A 64 11.82 14.65 14.31
N ILE A 65 12.93 15.26 13.87
CA ILE A 65 13.82 14.72 12.82
C ILE A 65 14.34 13.35 13.24
N TYR A 66 14.95 13.26 14.43
CA TYR A 66 15.48 12.00 14.95
C TYR A 66 14.38 10.96 15.16
N ARG A 67 13.20 11.36 15.62
CA ARG A 67 12.04 10.46 15.74
C ARG A 67 11.60 9.91 14.38
N MET A 68 11.51 10.75 13.36
CA MET A 68 11.17 10.32 12.00
C MET A 68 12.22 9.39 11.40
N ALA A 69 13.51 9.70 11.59
CA ALA A 69 14.61 8.84 11.16
C ALA A 69 14.50 7.44 11.80
N ARG A 70 14.26 7.36 13.11
CA ARG A 70 14.03 6.08 13.81
C ARG A 70 12.80 5.34 13.33
N ILE A 71 11.68 6.02 13.05
CA ILE A 71 10.48 5.38 12.50
C ILE A 71 10.77 4.80 11.12
N ARG A 72 11.48 5.55 10.25
CA ARG A 72 11.89 5.07 8.93
C ARG A 72 12.78 3.84 9.04
N GLU A 73 13.78 3.89 9.91
CA GLU A 73 14.69 2.76 10.17
C GLU A 73 13.94 1.50 10.65
N ARG A 74 13.01 1.64 11.60
CA ARG A 74 12.22 0.50 12.07
C ARG A 74 11.38 -0.13 10.95
N LYS A 75 10.78 0.69 10.08
CA LYS A 75 9.96 0.20 8.97
C LYS A 75 10.75 -0.60 7.93
N THR A 76 12.04 -0.32 7.74
CA THR A 76 12.89 -1.07 6.80
C THR A 76 13.56 -2.29 7.43
N ARG A 77 13.63 -2.34 8.77
CA ARG A 77 14.23 -3.47 9.49
C ARG A 77 13.46 -4.78 9.35
N ASP A 78 12.14 -4.78 9.20
CA ASP A 78 11.35 -6.03 9.09
C ASP A 78 11.60 -6.75 7.76
N ILE A 79 11.87 -6.01 6.68
CA ILE A 79 12.24 -6.56 5.37
C ILE A 79 13.65 -7.17 5.41
N ASN A 80 14.55 -6.57 6.18
CA ASN A 80 15.93 -7.06 6.35
C ASN A 80 16.06 -8.20 7.37
N GLN A 81 14.95 -8.67 7.95
CA GLN A 81 14.93 -9.62 9.07
C GLN A 81 14.18 -10.92 8.80
N ILE A 82 13.81 -11.25 7.55
CA ILE A 82 13.40 -12.63 7.24
C ILE A 82 14.65 -13.51 7.42
N LYS A 83 14.84 -13.98 8.66
CA LYS A 83 15.95 -14.85 9.07
C LYS A 83 15.59 -16.32 8.91
N CYS A 84 14.33 -16.62 8.60
CA CYS A 84 13.90 -17.98 8.42
C CYS A 84 12.61 -18.11 7.60
N ILE A 85 12.52 -19.19 6.81
CA ILE A 85 11.30 -19.61 6.10
C ILE A 85 11.10 -21.11 6.32
N LYS A 86 9.87 -21.59 6.22
CA LYS A 86 9.59 -23.03 6.28
C LYS A 86 9.73 -23.68 4.90
N ASP A 87 10.29 -24.88 4.86
CA ASP A 87 10.33 -25.70 3.66
C ASP A 87 9.00 -26.46 3.43
N GLY A 88 8.92 -27.28 2.38
CA GLY A 88 7.72 -28.08 2.08
C GLY A 88 7.41 -29.19 3.09
N VAL A 89 8.29 -29.42 4.06
CA VAL A 89 8.17 -30.43 5.13
C VAL A 89 8.10 -29.73 6.50
N ASP A 90 7.67 -28.46 6.52
CA ASP A 90 7.51 -27.63 7.72
C ASP A 90 8.81 -27.36 8.51
N ARG A 91 9.99 -27.66 7.95
CA ARG A 91 11.27 -27.41 8.59
C ARG A 91 11.71 -25.97 8.38
N LEU A 92 12.20 -25.34 9.45
CA LEU A 92 12.70 -23.99 9.42
C LEU A 92 14.10 -23.91 8.79
N LEU A 93 14.20 -23.24 7.65
CA LEU A 93 15.46 -22.88 6.97
C LEU A 93 15.92 -21.53 7.48
N VAL A 94 17.21 -21.41 7.83
CA VAL A 94 17.77 -20.20 8.49
C VAL A 94 18.97 -19.64 7.70
N ARG A 95 19.59 -20.45 6.84
CA ARG A 95 20.73 -20.02 6.02
C ARG A 95 20.28 -19.31 4.76
N ASP A 96 20.96 -18.24 4.39
CA ASP A 96 20.63 -17.45 3.20
C ASP A 96 20.63 -18.28 1.91
N GLU A 97 21.54 -19.25 1.78
CA GLU A 97 21.57 -20.15 0.62
C GLU A 97 20.31 -21.02 0.55
N GLU A 98 19.93 -21.67 1.67
CA GLU A 98 18.76 -22.54 1.77
C GLU A 98 17.46 -21.76 1.52
N ILE A 99 17.39 -20.53 2.05
CA ILE A 99 16.25 -19.63 1.86
C ILE A 99 16.13 -19.26 0.37
N LYS A 100 17.23 -18.91 -0.31
CA LYS A 100 17.23 -18.56 -1.74
C LYS A 100 16.84 -19.75 -2.62
N ASP A 101 17.35 -20.94 -2.34
CA ASP A 101 17.03 -22.14 -3.12
C ASP A 101 15.56 -22.53 -2.94
N ARG A 102 15.01 -22.43 -1.73
CA ARG A 102 13.59 -22.66 -1.47
C ARG A 102 12.68 -21.62 -2.15
N TRP A 103 13.12 -20.37 -2.26
CA TRP A 103 12.44 -19.35 -3.08
C TRP A 103 12.47 -19.69 -4.56
N ARG A 104 13.62 -20.14 -5.08
CA ARG A 104 13.77 -20.57 -6.47
C ARG A 104 12.81 -21.72 -6.79
N GLU A 105 12.80 -22.76 -5.96
CA GLU A 105 11.87 -23.89 -6.10
C GLU A 105 10.40 -23.46 -6.06
N TYR A 106 10.05 -22.52 -5.17
CA TYR A 106 8.69 -21.99 -5.09
C TYR A 106 8.28 -21.31 -6.39
N PHE A 107 9.12 -20.40 -6.91
CA PHE A 107 8.81 -19.65 -8.13
C PHE A 107 8.87 -20.53 -9.37
N ASP A 108 9.80 -21.49 -9.44
CA ASP A 108 9.87 -22.45 -10.54
C ASP A 108 8.60 -23.31 -10.60
N LYS A 109 8.09 -23.78 -9.46
CA LYS A 109 6.80 -24.48 -9.39
C LYS A 109 5.62 -23.56 -9.72
N LEU A 110 5.65 -22.32 -9.24
CA LEU A 110 4.57 -21.35 -9.48
C LEU A 110 4.44 -20.97 -10.96
N PHE A 111 5.57 -20.85 -11.69
CA PHE A 111 5.57 -20.42 -13.09
C PHE A 111 5.60 -21.57 -14.11
N ASN A 112 6.15 -22.74 -13.73
CA ASN A 112 6.38 -23.85 -14.67
C ASN A 112 5.66 -25.16 -14.27
N GLY A 113 5.00 -25.23 -13.11
CA GLY A 113 4.24 -26.40 -12.68
C GLY A 113 2.76 -26.33 -13.08
N GLU A 114 2.20 -27.46 -13.51
CA GLU A 114 0.74 -27.65 -13.61
C GLU A 114 0.15 -27.71 -12.19
N GLU A 115 -0.97 -27.00 -11.98
CA GLU A 115 -1.56 -26.68 -10.67
C GLU A 115 -1.71 -27.88 -9.69
N GLU A 116 -1.12 -27.73 -8.50
CA GLU A 116 -1.81 -27.91 -7.20
C GLU A 116 -1.18 -26.90 -6.22
N GLY A 117 -1.82 -25.73 -6.08
CA GLY A 117 -1.30 -24.67 -5.21
C GLY A 117 -1.28 -25.11 -3.75
N PRO A 118 -0.18 -24.92 -3.00
CA PRO A 118 -0.20 -25.17 -1.57
C PRO A 118 -1.09 -24.10 -0.92
N ILE A 119 -2.05 -24.54 -0.11
CA ILE A 119 -2.81 -23.68 0.79
C ILE A 119 -1.80 -23.08 1.78
N LEU A 120 -1.28 -21.90 1.45
CA LEU A 120 -0.62 -21.06 2.43
C LEU A 120 -1.73 -20.59 3.37
N GLU A 121 -1.95 -21.32 4.47
CA GLU A 121 -2.61 -20.76 5.65
C GLU A 121 -1.70 -19.64 6.18
N LEU A 122 -1.80 -18.46 5.56
CA LEU A 122 -1.33 -17.23 6.15
C LEU A 122 -2.26 -16.97 7.34
N ASP A 123 -1.72 -17.11 8.54
CA ASP A 123 -2.35 -16.56 9.74
C ASP A 123 -2.60 -15.06 9.48
N ASP A 124 -3.87 -14.72 9.28
CA ASP A 124 -4.36 -13.39 8.86
C ASP A 124 -4.21 -12.31 9.96
N SER A 125 -3.38 -12.54 10.97
CA SER A 125 -3.17 -11.60 12.08
C SER A 125 -2.23 -10.43 11.77
N PHE A 126 -1.58 -10.39 10.61
CA PHE A 126 -0.57 -9.35 10.31
C PHE A 126 -1.13 -8.09 9.63
N ASP A 127 -1.54 -7.16 10.49
CA ASP A 127 -1.53 -5.69 10.40
C ASP A 127 -1.75 -5.03 9.02
N ASP A 128 -2.91 -4.38 8.88
CA ASP A 128 -3.51 -3.72 7.70
C ASP A 128 -2.65 -2.64 7.00
N ASN A 129 -1.43 -2.38 7.48
CA ASN A 129 -0.63 -1.23 7.08
C ASN A 129 0.26 -1.48 5.85
N ASN A 130 0.49 -2.74 5.45
CA ASN A 130 1.44 -3.08 4.37
C ASN A 130 0.80 -3.35 2.99
N ARG A 131 -0.54 -3.45 2.90
CA ARG A 131 -1.29 -3.68 1.63
C ARG A 131 -1.12 -2.58 0.57
N ARG A 132 -0.47 -1.46 0.91
CA ARG A 132 -0.26 -0.33 0.00
C ARG A 132 0.93 -0.51 -0.94
N PHE A 133 1.90 -1.36 -0.61
CA PHE A 133 3.11 -1.55 -1.42
C PHE A 133 2.94 -2.58 -2.55
N VAL A 134 2.16 -3.64 -2.33
CA VAL A 134 2.05 -4.76 -3.30
C VAL A 134 1.22 -4.41 -4.54
N ARG A 135 0.34 -3.41 -4.48
CA ARG A 135 -0.48 -2.98 -5.64
C ARG A 135 0.27 -2.18 -6.70
N LYS A 136 1.54 -1.83 -6.49
CA LYS A 136 2.31 -1.02 -7.46
C LYS A 136 3.05 -1.88 -8.50
N ASN A 137 3.25 -3.17 -8.28
CA ASN A 137 4.15 -3.99 -9.12
C ASN A 137 3.46 -5.02 -10.03
N SER A 138 2.13 -5.10 -10.09
CA SER A 138 1.42 -6.17 -10.84
C SER A 138 0.22 -5.70 -11.66
N GLY A 139 0.27 -4.49 -12.22
CA GLY A 139 -0.84 -4.00 -13.02
C GLY A 139 -0.43 -2.98 -14.06
N ASP A 140 0.49 -3.33 -14.95
CA ASP A 140 0.58 -2.70 -16.28
C ASP A 140 1.10 -3.69 -17.32
N ARG A 141 0.16 -4.25 -18.10
CA ARG A 141 0.37 -4.58 -19.51
C ARG A 141 -0.96 -4.40 -20.25
N ASP A 142 -1.03 -3.24 -20.93
CA ASP A 142 -1.97 -2.79 -21.98
C ASP A 142 -3.47 -2.66 -21.61
N ARG A 143 -4.20 -1.57 -21.92
CA ARG A 143 -4.00 -0.48 -22.90
C ARG A 143 -4.95 0.69 -22.56
N GLY A 144 -4.48 1.94 -22.64
CA GLY A 144 -5.36 3.12 -22.74
C GLY A 144 -4.91 4.37 -21.98
N SER A 145 -3.85 5.01 -22.49
CA SER A 145 -3.43 6.40 -22.30
C SER A 145 -3.94 7.13 -21.05
N PHE A 146 -3.13 7.15 -19.99
CA PHE A 146 -3.25 8.14 -18.92
C PHE A 146 -1.87 8.75 -18.72
N GLU A 147 -1.70 9.94 -19.30
CA GLU A 147 -0.49 10.74 -19.22
C GLU A 147 -0.02 10.87 -17.76
N GLU A 148 1.27 10.60 -17.61
CA GLU A 148 2.10 10.96 -16.48
C GLU A 148 2.00 12.46 -16.26
N ASP A 149 1.92 12.86 -15.00
CA ASP A 149 2.68 14.00 -14.49
C ASP A 149 2.87 13.76 -12.99
N GLU A 150 4.02 13.15 -12.70
CA GLU A 150 4.67 13.20 -11.41
C GLU A 150 5.17 14.62 -11.15
N GLU A 151 4.84 15.21 -10.00
CA GLU A 151 5.78 16.09 -9.32
C GLU A 151 5.53 16.02 -7.80
N TRP A 152 6.60 15.58 -7.12
CA TRP A 152 6.91 15.39 -5.69
C TRP A 152 5.89 15.66 -4.58
#